data_AF-A0A838D2M3-F1
#
_entry.id   AF-A0A838D2M3-F1
#
_cell.length_a   1.000
_cell.length_b   1.000
_cell.length_c   1.000
_cell.angle_alpha   90.00
_cell.angle_beta   90.00
_cell.angle_gamma   90.00
#
_symmetry.space_group_name_H-M   'P 1'
#
loop_
_entity.id
_entity.type
_entity.pdbx_description
1 polymer ?
#
loop_
_entity_poly.entity_id
_entity_poly.type
_entity_poly.pdbx_seq_one_letter_code
_entity_poly.pdbx_strand_id
1 'polypeptide(L)'
;SDYSFNKNLVKYAKTNGKAGVSILTDTGAFPYKHRIQDLVNYELSLPSKYDMDLKRVCLFHKKDFNRLSEEQKQKLVNHHPIVIKI
;
A
#
# COMPACT_ATOMS: atom_id res chain seq x y z
N SER A 1 4.94 14.74 -6.08
CA SER A 1 4.24 13.45 -5.96
C SER A 1 5.23 12.39 -5.52
N ASP A 2 4.76 11.35 -4.83
CA ASP A 2 5.62 10.23 -4.40
C ASP A 2 6.27 9.47 -5.58
N TYR A 3 5.74 9.65 -6.79
CA TYR A 3 6.26 9.01 -8.01
C TYR A 3 7.73 9.33 -8.28
N SER A 4 8.13 10.61 -8.23
CA SER A 4 9.53 11.01 -8.51
C SER A 4 10.50 10.47 -7.46
N PHE A 5 10.07 10.44 -6.19
CA PHE A 5 10.84 9.84 -5.11
C PHE A 5 11.02 8.33 -5.32
N ASN A 6 9.93 7.61 -5.59
CA ASN A 6 9.95 6.17 -5.83
C ASN A 6 10.81 5.82 -7.06
N LYS A 7 10.73 6.61 -8.14
CA LYS A 7 11.55 6.42 -9.34
C LYS A 7 13.03 6.58 -9.05
N ASN A 8 13.40 7.59 -8.27
CA ASN A 8 14.79 7.80 -7.86
C ASN A 8 15.29 6.67 -6.95
N LEU A 9 14.46 6.19 -6.03
CA LEU A 9 14.79 5.07 -5.14
C LEU A 9 15.00 3.77 -5.93
N VAL A 10 14.13 3.47 -6.91
CA VAL A 10 14.30 2.33 -7.81
C VAL A 10 15.58 2.46 -8.64
N LYS A 11 15.87 3.65 -9.17
CA LYS A 11 17.12 3.90 -9.90
C LYS A 11 18.35 3.65 -9.02
N TYR A 12 18.34 4.16 -7.80
CA TYR A 12 19.42 3.94 -6.83
C TYR A 12 19.59 2.45 -6.50
N ALA A 13 18.49 1.73 -6.25
CA ALA A 13 18.52 0.30 -5.98
C ALA A 13 19.14 -0.49 -7.15
N LYS A 14 18.77 -0.16 -8.39
CA LYS A 14 19.36 -0.75 -9.61
C LYS A 14 20.86 -0.48 -9.72
N THR A 15 21.30 0.76 -9.48
CA THR A 15 22.73 1.11 -9.48
C THR A 15 23.54 0.32 -8.45
N ASN A 16 22.91 -0.11 -7.35
CA ASN A 16 23.53 -0.93 -6.31
C ASN A 16 23.34 -2.45 -6.52
N GLY A 17 22.97 -2.87 -7.74
CA GLY A 17 22.79 -4.29 -8.08
C GLY A 17 21.61 -4.97 -7.38
N LYS A 18 20.61 -4.21 -6.90
CA LYS A 18 19.40 -4.77 -6.29
C LYS A 18 18.35 -5.06 -7.36
N ALA A 19 17.55 -6.11 -7.15
CA ALA A 19 16.49 -6.52 -8.08
C ALA A 19 15.30 -5.55 -8.14
N GLY A 20 15.11 -4.71 -7.12
CA GLY A 20 14.00 -3.75 -7.05
C GLY A 20 13.83 -3.18 -5.65
N VAL A 21 12.68 -2.55 -5.41
CA VAL A 21 12.33 -1.89 -4.15
C VAL A 21 11.03 -2.46 -3.60
N SER A 22 10.95 -2.65 -2.29
CA SER A 22 9.68 -2.93 -1.59
C SER A 22 9.43 -1.84 -0.55
N ILE A 23 8.23 -1.26 -0.55
CA ILE A 23 7.80 -0.26 0.43
C ILE A 23 6.74 -0.88 1.33
N LEU A 24 6.99 -0.83 2.63
CA LEU A 24 6.05 -1.19 3.69
C LEU A 24 5.41 0.10 4.20
N THR A 25 4.09 0.23 4.08
CA THR A 25 3.35 1.42 4.53
C THR A 25 2.42 1.05 5.67
N ASP A 26 2.56 1.70 6.82
CA ASP A 26 1.61 1.57 7.93
C ASP A 26 0.43 2.53 7.71
N THR A 27 -0.78 1.98 7.77
CA THR A 27 -2.05 2.70 7.54
C THR A 27 -2.81 3.00 8.83
N GLY A 28 -2.23 2.69 9.99
CA GLY A 28 -2.86 2.84 11.31
C GLY A 28 -3.33 4.25 11.69
N ALA A 29 -2.89 5.29 10.97
CA ALA A 29 -3.31 6.67 11.20
C ALA A 29 -4.76 6.97 10.76
N PHE A 30 -5.30 6.26 9.77
CA PHE A 30 -6.66 6.51 9.28
C PHE A 30 -7.76 6.06 10.26
N PRO A 31 -7.68 4.84 10.84
CA PRO A 31 -8.66 4.39 11.84
C PRO A 31 -8.68 5.24 13.11
N TYR A 32 -7.51 5.73 13.55
CA TYR A 32 -7.40 6.63 14.72
C TYR A 32 -8.22 7.92 14.54
N LYS A 33 -8.34 8.42 13.30
CA LYS A 33 -9.09 9.63 12.98
C LYS A 33 -10.56 9.38 12.61
N HIS A 34 -11.08 8.16 12.80
CA HIS A 34 -12.40 7.74 12.31
C HIS A 34 -12.59 7.88 10.79
N ARG A 35 -11.48 7.80 10.03
CA ARG A 35 -11.45 8.05 8.58
C ARG A 35 -11.32 6.76 7.77
N ILE A 36 -12.14 5.77 8.12
CA ILE A 36 -12.12 4.45 7.45
C ILE A 36 -12.47 4.58 5.97
N GLN A 37 -13.42 5.44 5.59
CA GLN A 37 -13.74 5.66 4.18
C GLN A 37 -12.59 6.33 3.43
N ASP A 38 -11.90 7.29 4.06
CA ASP A 38 -10.72 7.93 3.47
C ASP A 38 -9.58 6.92 3.29
N LEU A 39 -9.43 5.95 4.21
CA LEU A 39 -8.47 4.85 4.06
C LEU A 39 -8.79 4.05 2.80
N VAL A 40 -10.04 3.60 2.65
CA VAL A 40 -10.46 2.81 1.48
C VAL A 40 -10.24 3.61 0.20
N ASN A 41 -10.63 4.89 0.18
CA ASN A 41 -10.44 5.76 -0.99
C ASN A 41 -8.96 6.01 -1.30
N TYR A 42 -8.13 6.22 -0.27
CA TYR A 42 -6.69 6.38 -0.43
C TYR A 42 -6.06 5.14 -1.04
N GLU A 43 -6.32 3.97 -0.46
CA GLU A 43 -5.79 2.69 -0.94
C GLU A 43 -6.22 2.39 -2.38
N LEU A 44 -7.49 2.67 -2.74
CA LEU A 44 -8.02 2.50 -4.10
C LEU A 44 -7.51 3.56 -5.09
N SER A 45 -7.02 4.71 -4.61
CA SER A 45 -6.40 5.73 -5.47
C SER A 45 -4.95 5.40 -5.83
N LEU A 46 -4.32 4.50 -5.08
CA LEU A 46 -2.98 4.04 -5.39
C LEU A 46 -3.03 3.20 -6.67
N PRO A 47 -1.99 3.24 -7.51
CA PRO A 47 -1.93 2.32 -8.64
C PRO A 47 -1.70 0.90 -8.12
N SER A 48 -2.56 -0.04 -8.54
CA SER A 48 -2.43 -1.48 -8.23
C SER A 48 -1.11 -2.07 -8.73
N LYS A 49 -0.55 -1.49 -9.80
CA LYS A 49 0.78 -1.79 -10.34
C LYS A 49 1.50 -0.50 -10.68
N TYR A 50 2.70 -0.34 -10.15
CA TYR A 50 3.59 0.74 -10.56
C TYR A 50 4.33 0.33 -11.85
N ASP A 51 4.50 1.28 -12.79
CA ASP A 51 5.34 1.09 -13.99
C ASP A 51 6.85 1.24 -13.66
N MET A 52 7.29 0.53 -12.62
CA MET A 52 8.67 0.44 -12.16
C MET A 52 8.83 -0.78 -11.25
N ASP A 53 10.07 -1.21 -10.99
CA ASP A 53 10.39 -2.36 -10.13
C ASP A 53 10.18 -2.05 -8.63
N LEU A 54 8.94 -1.75 -8.29
CA LEU A 54 8.47 -1.36 -6.98
C LEU A 54 7.28 -2.22 -6.56
N LYS A 55 7.38 -2.82 -5.37
CA LYS A 55 6.27 -3.49 -4.69
C LYS A 55 5.84 -2.65 -3.50
N ARG A 56 4.55 -2.39 -3.36
CA ARG A 56 3.99 -1.76 -2.15
C ARG A 56 3.21 -2.80 -1.37
N VAL A 57 3.43 -2.82 -0.06
CA VAL A 57 2.73 -3.66 0.90
C VAL A 57 2.11 -2.74 1.94
N CYS A 58 0.78 -2.66 1.95
CA CYS A 58 0.02 -1.84 2.90
C CYS A 58 -0.30 -2.69 4.13
N LEU A 59 0.11 -2.20 5.30
CA LEU A 59 -0.04 -2.88 6.59
C LEU A 59 -1.24 -2.26 7.31
N PHE A 60 -2.13 -3.13 7.78
CA PHE A 60 -3.30 -2.75 8.55
C PHE A 60 -3.23 -3.38 9.93
N HIS A 61 -3.47 -2.59 10.96
CA HIS A 61 -3.65 -3.14 12.30
C HIS A 61 -4.92 -3.99 12.35
N LYS A 62 -4.82 -5.21 12.90
CA LYS A 62 -5.89 -6.23 12.85
C LYS A 62 -7.23 -5.73 13.39
N LYS A 63 -7.23 -4.99 14.51
CA LYS A 63 -8.47 -4.47 15.11
C LYS A 63 -9.17 -3.50 14.17
N ASP A 64 -8.41 -2.69 13.44
CA ASP A 64 -8.95 -1.67 12.55
C ASP A 64 -9.39 -2.26 11.21
N PHE A 65 -8.64 -3.22 10.69
CA PHE A 65 -9.03 -3.98 9.50
C PHE A 65 -10.36 -4.71 9.73
N ASN A 66 -10.59 -5.24 10.93
CA ASN A 66 -11.84 -5.91 11.28
C ASN A 66 -13.04 -4.96 11.35
N ARG A 67 -12.84 -3.63 11.41
CA ARG A 67 -13.92 -2.64 11.38
C ARG A 67 -14.45 -2.37 9.96
N LEU A 68 -13.71 -2.79 8.93
CA LEU A 68 -14.14 -2.70 7.54
C LEU A 68 -15.30 -3.68 7.28
N SER A 69 -16.23 -3.28 6.41
CA SER A 69 -17.21 -4.24 5.87
C SER A 69 -16.52 -5.29 5.01
N GLU A 70 -17.15 -6.46 4.83
CA GLU A 70 -16.61 -7.51 3.96
C GLU A 70 -16.41 -7.02 2.52
N GLU A 71 -17.30 -6.15 2.04
CA GLU A 71 -17.17 -5.51 0.73
C GLU A 71 -15.91 -4.63 0.65
N GLN A 72 -15.65 -3.81 1.68
CA GLN A 72 -14.46 -2.96 1.74
C GLN A 72 -13.18 -3.80 1.79
N LYS A 73 -13.16 -4.87 2.60
CA LYS A 73 -12.04 -5.81 2.66
C LYS A 73 -11.77 -6.42 1.30
N GLN A 74 -12.80 -6.87 0.60
CA GLN A 74 -12.65 -7.51 -0.70
C GLN A 74 -12.17 -6.53 -1.78
N LYS A 75 -12.66 -5.29 -1.77
CA LYS A 75 -12.13 -4.20 -2.62
C LYS A 75 -10.64 -3.99 -2.40
N LEU A 76 -10.21 -3.90 -1.13
CA LEU A 76 -8.79 -3.72 -0.79
C LEU A 76 -7.94 -4.91 -1.21
N VAL A 77 -8.41 -6.14 -0.99
CA VAL A 77 -7.68 -7.36 -1.35
C VAL A 77 -7.52 -7.49 -2.86
N ASN A 78 -8.58 -7.23 -3.64
CA ASN A 78 -8.53 -7.33 -5.11
C ASN A 78 -7.68 -6.24 -5.74
N HIS A 79 -7.58 -5.09 -5.09
CA HIS A 79 -6.78 -3.96 -5.57
C HIS A 79 -5.26 -4.18 -5.38
N HIS A 80 -4.87 -4.95 -4.36
CA HIS A 80 -3.47 -5.17 -4.03
C HIS A 80 -2.91 -6.44 -4.66
N PRO A 81 -1.70 -6.39 -5.26
CA PRO A 81 -1.07 -7.57 -5.83
C PRO A 81 -0.58 -8.56 -4.76
N ILE A 82 -0.39 -8.10 -3.53
CA ILE A 82 0.09 -8.90 -2.41
C ILE A 82 -0.71 -8.52 -1.17
N VAL A 83 -1.33 -9.52 -0.54
CA VAL A 83 -2.02 -9.38 0.75
C VAL A 83 -1.36 -10.34 1.73
N ILE A 84 -0.82 -9.79 2.81
CA ILE A 84 -0.19 -10.56 3.88
C ILE A 84 -1.06 -10.42 5.12
N LYS A 85 -1.58 -11.55 5.61
CA LYS A 85 -2.26 -11.62 6.91
C LYS A 85 -1.22 -12.04 7.95
N ILE A 86 -0.94 -11.17 8.90
CA ILE A 86 -0.03 -11.43 10.03
C ILE A 86 -0.87 -11.52 11.31
#